data_AF-G7PXM5-F1
#
_entry.id   AF-G7PXM5-F1
#
_cell.length_a   1.000
_cell.length_b   1.000
_cell.length_c   1.000
_cell.angle_alpha   90.00
_cell.angle_beta   90.00
_cell.angle_gamma   90.00
#
_symmetry.space_group_name_H-M   'P 1'
#
loop_
_entity.id
_entity.type
_entity.pdbx_description
1 polymer ?
#
loop_
_entity_poly.entity_id
_entity_poly.type
_entity_poly.pdbx_seq_one_letter_code
_entity_poly.pdbx_strand_id
1 'polypeptide(L)'
;MRAGGLVDGRYSPVAPQWRPPGETRAGGHGKRLHGPGRDVLSTSYDEDFNHEPCQRKGHKAHWAVSAGVLLGVRAVPSLGYTEDPELPGLFHPVLGTPCQPPSLPEEGSPGAVYLLSKQGKSWHYQLWDYDQVRDSNLQLTDFSPSRATDGRVYVVPVGGVRAGLCGQALLLTPQDCSH
;
A
#
# COMPACT_ATOMS: atom_id res chain seq x y z
N MET A 1 -38.98 21.31 31.32
CA MET A 1 -38.62 20.43 32.46
C MET A 1 -37.09 20.41 32.52
N ARG A 2 -36.51 20.83 33.64
CA ARG A 2 -35.07 21.03 33.84
C ARG A 2 -34.60 19.98 34.84
N ALA A 3 -33.55 19.23 34.50
CA ALA A 3 -32.62 18.55 35.39
C ALA A 3 -31.47 18.06 34.49
N GLY A 4 -30.19 18.39 34.65
CA GLY A 4 -29.45 18.68 35.87
C GLY A 4 -28.70 17.41 36.29
N GLY A 5 -27.41 17.34 35.97
CA GLY A 5 -26.55 16.20 36.33
C GLY A 5 -25.13 16.34 35.77
N LEU A 6 -24.30 17.12 36.46
CA LEU A 6 -22.84 17.18 36.32
C LEU A 6 -22.26 16.26 37.40
N VAL A 7 -21.44 15.26 37.05
CA VAL A 7 -20.34 14.76 37.90
C VAL A 7 -19.19 14.28 37.00
N ASP A 8 -17.99 14.74 37.38
CA ASP A 8 -16.67 14.55 36.81
C ASP A 8 -16.14 13.10 36.73
N GLY A 9 -15.24 12.89 35.76
CA GLY A 9 -13.89 12.38 36.03
C GLY A 9 -13.68 10.88 36.18
N ARG A 10 -13.17 10.24 35.11
CA ARG A 10 -11.83 9.62 35.05
C ARG A 10 -11.64 8.86 33.72
N TYR A 11 -10.66 9.31 32.96
CA TYR A 11 -10.05 8.58 31.84
C TYR A 11 -9.26 7.37 32.38
N SER A 12 -9.45 6.21 31.76
CA SER A 12 -8.50 5.09 31.74
C SER A 12 -8.63 4.37 30.39
N PRO A 13 -7.56 4.27 29.57
CA PRO A 13 -7.59 3.48 28.35
C PRO A 13 -7.17 2.05 28.68
N VAL A 14 -8.11 1.11 28.68
CA VAL A 14 -7.80 -0.33 28.67
C VAL A 14 -8.10 -0.85 27.27
N ALA A 15 -7.04 -0.99 26.47
CA ALA A 15 -7.10 -1.69 25.19
C ALA A 15 -7.27 -3.20 25.45
N PRO A 16 -8.24 -3.88 24.82
CA PRO A 16 -8.29 -5.33 24.86
C PRO A 16 -7.23 -5.89 23.90
N GLN A 17 -6.13 -6.40 24.47
CA GLN A 17 -5.13 -7.20 23.78
C GLN A 17 -5.76 -8.53 23.34
N TRP A 18 -6.16 -8.63 22.08
CA TRP A 18 -6.56 -9.89 21.47
C TRP A 18 -5.34 -10.83 21.38
N ARG A 19 -5.44 -12.04 21.94
CA ARG A 19 -4.47 -13.13 21.73
C ARG A 19 -5.18 -14.28 21.00
N PRO A 20 -4.60 -14.83 19.91
CA PRO A 20 -5.15 -16.03 19.29
C PRO A 20 -4.83 -17.28 20.13
N PRO A 21 -5.71 -18.29 20.18
CA PRO A 21 -5.43 -19.54 20.87
C PRO A 21 -4.55 -20.48 20.01
N GLY A 22 -3.46 -20.96 20.62
CA GLY A 22 -2.78 -22.25 20.39
C GLY A 22 -2.66 -22.82 18.97
N GLU A 23 -1.50 -22.63 18.35
CA GLU A 23 -1.05 -23.47 17.23
C GLU A 23 -0.32 -24.72 17.75
N THR A 24 -0.89 -25.89 17.45
CA THR A 24 -0.23 -27.19 17.56
C THR A 24 0.80 -27.33 16.43
N ARG A 25 2.06 -27.56 16.82
CA ARG A 25 3.18 -27.88 15.93
C ARG A 25 2.86 -29.06 15.00
N ALA A 26 2.97 -28.85 13.70
CA ALA A 26 3.34 -29.88 12.74
C ALA A 26 4.36 -29.27 11.75
N GLY A 27 5.56 -29.86 11.74
CA GLY A 27 6.70 -29.35 11.01
C GLY A 27 6.55 -29.45 9.50
N GLY A 28 6.77 -28.32 8.83
CA GLY A 28 7.17 -28.25 7.44
C GLY A 28 8.42 -27.39 7.35
N HIS A 29 9.57 -27.98 7.00
CA HIS A 29 10.80 -27.25 6.71
C HIS A 29 10.66 -26.48 5.39
N GLY A 30 9.88 -25.39 5.40
CA GLY A 30 10.08 -24.31 4.45
C GLY A 30 11.37 -23.59 4.85
N LYS A 31 12.42 -23.70 4.03
CA LYS A 31 13.62 -22.88 4.20
C LYS A 31 13.20 -21.42 4.10
N ARG A 32 13.03 -20.76 5.24
CA ARG A 32 12.74 -19.33 5.33
C ARG A 32 13.98 -18.62 4.79
N LEU A 33 13.92 -18.16 3.55
CA LEU A 33 14.99 -17.35 2.97
C LEU A 33 14.99 -16.02 3.75
N HIS A 34 16.02 -15.84 4.57
CA HIS A 34 16.33 -14.60 5.24
C HIS A 34 17.11 -13.73 4.26
N GLY A 35 16.56 -12.58 3.91
CA GLY A 35 17.24 -11.56 3.11
C GLY A 35 16.84 -10.18 3.65
N PRO A 36 17.75 -9.18 3.65
CA PRO A 36 17.41 -7.79 3.92
C PRO A 36 16.49 -7.25 2.82
N GLY A 37 15.56 -6.34 3.17
CA GLY A 37 14.62 -5.73 2.21
C GLY A 37 13.21 -6.32 2.23
N ARG A 38 12.58 -6.37 3.41
CA ARG A 38 11.20 -6.86 3.57
C ARG A 38 10.17 -5.75 3.78
N ASP A 39 10.56 -4.49 3.54
CA ASP A 39 9.64 -3.37 3.67
C ASP A 39 8.54 -3.47 2.61
N VAL A 40 7.30 -3.26 3.02
CA VAL A 40 6.14 -3.28 2.14
C VAL A 40 5.57 -1.88 2.05
N LEU A 41 5.59 -1.30 0.85
CA LEU A 41 4.96 -0.02 0.58
C LEU A 41 3.47 -0.25 0.27
N SER A 42 2.60 0.46 0.97
CA SER A 42 1.15 0.46 0.74
C SER A 42 0.68 1.88 0.43
N THR A 43 -0.01 2.03 -0.68
CA THR A 43 -0.51 3.32 -1.18
C THR A 43 -2.03 3.37 -1.02
N SER A 44 -2.54 4.44 -0.42
CA SER A 44 -3.97 4.73 -0.43
C SER A 44 -4.36 5.30 -1.80
N TYR A 45 -5.49 4.87 -2.34
CA TYR A 45 -6.01 5.36 -3.62
C TYR A 45 -7.53 5.14 -3.67
N ASP A 46 -8.21 5.70 -4.65
CA ASP A 46 -9.64 5.49 -4.89
C ASP A 46 -9.84 4.33 -5.87
N GLU A 47 -10.59 3.32 -5.46
CA GLU A 47 -10.77 2.08 -6.23
C GLU A 47 -11.96 2.18 -7.21
N ASP A 48 -11.73 1.83 -8.48
CA ASP A 48 -12.82 1.60 -9.43
C ASP A 48 -13.28 0.13 -9.49
N PHE A 49 -14.33 -0.17 -10.26
CA PHE A 49 -14.91 -1.52 -10.35
C PHE A 49 -13.92 -2.59 -10.85
N ASN A 50 -12.94 -2.20 -11.66
CA ASN A 50 -11.86 -3.06 -12.15
C ASN A 50 -10.62 -3.05 -11.24
N HIS A 51 -10.74 -2.43 -10.05
CA HIS A 51 -9.69 -2.21 -9.06
C HIS A 51 -8.58 -1.23 -9.46
N GLU A 52 -8.68 -0.58 -10.63
CA GLU A 52 -7.71 0.44 -11.02
C GLU A 52 -7.91 1.75 -10.24
N PRO A 53 -6.88 2.61 -10.21
CA PRO A 53 -6.98 3.91 -9.58
C PRO A 53 -7.94 4.83 -10.33
N CYS A 54 -8.84 5.46 -9.58
CA CYS A 54 -9.76 6.46 -10.10
C CYS A 54 -9.80 7.70 -9.19
N GLN A 55 -10.63 8.69 -9.54
CA GLN A 55 -10.76 9.94 -8.77
C GLN A 55 -12.23 10.16 -8.39
N ARG A 56 -12.64 9.66 -7.22
CA ARG A 56 -14.02 9.70 -6.69
C ARG A 56 -14.09 10.29 -5.28
N LYS A 57 -13.19 11.24 -5.00
CA LYS A 57 -13.00 11.99 -3.75
C LYS A 57 -12.67 11.15 -2.52
N GLY A 58 -12.31 9.89 -2.68
CA GLY A 58 -12.08 8.93 -1.60
C GLY A 58 -13.34 8.14 -1.19
N HIS A 59 -14.44 8.26 -1.94
CA HIS A 59 -15.65 7.48 -1.66
C HIS A 59 -15.46 5.97 -1.79
N LYS A 60 -14.46 5.55 -2.58
CA LYS A 60 -14.03 4.17 -2.74
C LYS A 60 -12.57 4.01 -2.28
N ALA A 61 -12.11 4.85 -1.35
CA ALA A 61 -10.76 4.79 -0.82
C ALA A 61 -10.41 3.36 -0.37
N HIS A 62 -9.26 2.89 -0.81
CA HIS A 62 -8.71 1.57 -0.58
C HIS A 62 -7.19 1.65 -0.46
N TRP A 63 -6.59 0.56 0.03
CA TRP A 63 -5.14 0.36 0.06
C TRP A 63 -4.70 -0.67 -0.98
N ALA A 64 -3.56 -0.44 -1.62
CA ALA A 64 -2.88 -1.43 -2.42
C ALA A 64 -1.43 -1.54 -1.99
N VAL A 65 -0.92 -2.77 -1.98
CA VAL A 65 0.50 -3.05 -1.77
C VAL A 65 1.24 -2.88 -3.09
N SER A 66 2.33 -2.14 -3.08
CA SER A 66 3.29 -2.07 -4.18
C SER A 66 4.31 -3.21 -4.02
N ALA A 67 4.27 -4.17 -4.93
CA ALA A 67 5.17 -5.32 -4.93
C ALA A 67 6.42 -5.10 -5.80
N GLY A 68 6.41 -4.08 -6.66
CA GLY A 68 7.55 -3.72 -7.50
C GLY A 68 7.27 -2.45 -8.30
N VAL A 69 8.29 -2.03 -9.06
CA VAL A 69 8.22 -0.89 -9.98
C VAL A 69 8.73 -1.33 -11.34
N LEU A 70 8.08 -0.85 -12.40
CA LEU A 70 8.55 -0.96 -13.77
C LEU A 70 8.93 0.43 -14.26
N LEU A 71 10.16 0.57 -14.76
CA LEU A 71 10.72 1.84 -15.20
C LEU A 71 10.98 1.80 -16.71
N GLY A 72 10.36 2.71 -17.44
CA GLY A 72 10.68 3.02 -18.82
C GLY A 72 11.96 3.84 -18.86
N VAL A 73 13.07 3.22 -19.26
CA VAL A 73 14.40 3.82 -19.33
C VAL A 73 14.84 4.04 -20.77
N ARG A 74 15.61 5.10 -21.04
CA ARG A 74 16.11 5.43 -22.40
C ARG A 74 17.31 4.60 -22.84
N ALA A 75 18.03 4.00 -21.89
CA ALA A 75 19.21 3.20 -22.14
C ALA A 75 19.16 1.93 -21.29
N VAL A 76 19.66 0.84 -21.85
CA VAL A 76 19.75 -0.46 -21.17
C VAL A 76 20.62 -0.32 -19.91
N PRO A 77 20.16 -0.77 -18.73
CA PRO A 77 20.99 -0.79 -17.52
C PRO A 77 22.24 -1.64 -17.76
N SER A 78 23.43 -1.09 -17.50
CA SER A 78 24.68 -1.71 -17.96
C SER A 78 25.18 -2.86 -17.08
N LEU A 79 25.07 -2.76 -15.75
CA LEU A 79 25.69 -3.71 -14.82
C LEU A 79 24.68 -4.30 -13.83
N GLY A 80 24.65 -5.64 -13.74
CA GLY A 80 23.83 -6.37 -12.78
C GLY A 80 22.37 -6.54 -13.20
N TYR A 81 22.02 -6.23 -14.44
CA TYR A 81 20.72 -6.52 -15.04
C TYR A 81 20.87 -7.56 -16.15
N THR A 82 19.84 -8.38 -16.34
CA THR A 82 19.71 -9.28 -17.48
C THR A 82 18.37 -9.06 -18.16
N GLU A 83 18.34 -9.28 -19.47
CA GLU A 83 17.09 -9.29 -20.24
C GLU A 83 16.29 -10.56 -19.92
N ASP A 84 14.97 -10.42 -19.83
CA ASP A 84 14.06 -11.53 -19.67
C ASP A 84 13.98 -12.35 -20.99
N PRO A 85 14.11 -13.68 -20.94
CA PRO A 85 14.14 -14.52 -22.14
C PRO A 85 12.78 -14.61 -22.85
N GLU A 86 11.67 -14.35 -22.16
CA GLU A 86 10.31 -14.41 -22.71
C GLU A 86 9.80 -13.02 -23.12
N LEU A 87 10.37 -11.96 -22.55
CA LEU A 87 9.93 -10.57 -22.74
C LEU A 87 11.09 -9.66 -23.21
N PRO A 88 11.33 -9.57 -24.54
CA PRO A 88 12.34 -8.69 -25.10
C PRO A 88 12.15 -7.23 -24.66
N GLY A 89 13.24 -6.59 -24.25
CA GLY A 89 13.27 -5.23 -23.72
C GLY A 89 12.94 -5.09 -22.23
N LEU A 90 12.52 -6.17 -21.55
CA LEU A 90 12.37 -6.19 -20.10
C LEU A 90 13.68 -6.59 -19.45
N PHE A 91 14.20 -5.75 -18.56
CA PHE A 91 15.43 -6.00 -17.82
C PHE A 91 15.13 -6.11 -16.32
N HIS A 92 15.72 -7.11 -15.66
CA HIS A 92 15.57 -7.30 -14.23
C HIS A 92 16.93 -7.50 -13.54
N PRO A 93 17.07 -7.13 -12.25
CA PRO A 93 18.28 -7.38 -11.48
C PRO A 93 18.66 -8.86 -11.48
N VAL A 94 19.96 -9.14 -11.61
CA VAL A 94 20.52 -10.48 -11.44
C VAL A 94 20.66 -10.75 -9.94
N LEU A 95 20.00 -11.82 -9.47
CA LEU A 95 20.02 -12.18 -8.06
C LEU A 95 21.47 -12.36 -7.55
N GLY A 96 21.80 -11.71 -6.43
CA GLY A 96 23.12 -11.79 -5.81
C GLY A 96 24.19 -10.91 -6.44
N THR A 97 23.88 -10.20 -7.53
CA THR A 97 24.80 -9.22 -8.14
C THR A 97 24.44 -7.82 -7.67
N PRO A 98 25.39 -7.02 -7.15
CA PRO A 98 25.14 -5.62 -6.86
C PRO A 98 24.73 -4.87 -8.13
N CYS A 99 23.60 -4.18 -8.08
CA CYS A 99 23.12 -3.32 -9.16
C CYS A 99 22.59 -2.01 -8.57
N GLN A 100 22.83 -0.90 -9.26
CA GLN A 100 22.18 0.37 -8.94
C GLN A 100 20.87 0.48 -9.74
N PRO A 101 19.73 0.81 -9.10
CA PRO A 101 18.51 1.09 -9.82
C PRO A 101 18.72 2.21 -10.86
N PRO A 102 18.09 2.12 -12.05
CA PRO A 102 18.07 3.24 -12.97
C PRO A 102 17.51 4.48 -12.30
N SER A 103 18.00 5.65 -12.68
CA SER A 103 17.39 6.91 -12.25
C SER A 103 15.94 6.95 -12.70
N LEU A 104 15.06 7.41 -11.81
CA LEU A 104 13.68 7.70 -12.19
C LEU A 104 13.69 8.78 -13.28
N PRO A 105 12.74 8.74 -14.22
CA PRO A 105 12.51 9.83 -15.15
C PRO A 105 12.37 11.14 -14.38
N GLU A 106 13.00 12.22 -14.86
CA GLU A 106 12.77 13.56 -14.30
C GLU A 106 11.30 13.92 -14.44
N GLU A 107 10.75 14.64 -13.46
CA GLU A 107 9.35 15.08 -13.47
C GLU A 107 9.09 15.95 -14.71
N GLY A 108 8.12 15.57 -15.55
CA GLY A 108 7.83 16.23 -16.82
C GLY A 108 8.70 15.80 -18.02
N SER A 109 9.64 14.88 -17.82
CA SER A 109 10.38 14.25 -18.92
C SER A 109 9.62 13.05 -19.51
N PRO A 110 9.80 12.74 -20.81
CA PRO A 110 9.30 11.48 -21.37
C PRO A 110 10.04 10.31 -20.71
N GLY A 111 9.32 9.62 -19.83
CA GLY A 111 9.65 8.36 -19.19
C GLY A 111 8.39 7.81 -18.52
N ALA A 112 8.31 6.50 -18.35
CA ALA A 112 7.12 5.86 -17.81
C ALA A 112 7.46 5.17 -16.48
N VAL A 113 6.69 5.45 -15.44
CA VAL A 113 6.84 4.79 -14.14
C VAL A 113 5.54 4.07 -13.86
N TYR A 114 5.65 2.77 -13.64
CA TYR A 114 4.51 1.96 -13.26
C TYR A 114 4.74 1.24 -11.94
N LEU A 115 3.68 1.15 -11.14
CA LEU A 115 3.66 0.35 -9.93
C LEU A 115 3.05 -1.01 -10.23
N LEU A 116 3.76 -2.08 -9.85
CA LEU A 116 3.16 -3.41 -9.79
C LEU A 116 2.41 -3.51 -8.46
N SER A 117 1.09 -3.42 -8.52
CA SER A 117 0.24 -3.27 -7.35
C SER A 117 -0.67 -4.48 -7.13
N LYS A 118 -0.90 -4.78 -5.85
CA LYS A 118 -1.84 -5.81 -5.40
C LYS A 118 -2.81 -5.22 -4.39
N GLN A 119 -4.08 -5.15 -4.78
CA GLN A 119 -5.17 -4.81 -3.87
C GLN A 119 -5.86 -6.09 -3.34
N GLY A 120 -6.43 -6.00 -2.14
CA GLY A 120 -6.91 -7.14 -1.36
C GLY A 120 -8.15 -7.86 -1.89
N LYS A 121 -8.94 -7.25 -2.78
CA LYS A 121 -10.16 -7.88 -3.35
C LYS A 121 -9.96 -8.45 -4.75
N SER A 122 -8.86 -8.12 -5.43
CA SER A 122 -8.45 -8.74 -6.69
C SER A 122 -7.67 -10.03 -6.44
N TRP A 123 -7.75 -10.96 -7.38
CA TRP A 123 -6.90 -12.15 -7.44
C TRP A 123 -5.60 -11.90 -8.20
N HIS A 124 -5.53 -10.81 -8.96
CA HIS A 124 -4.45 -10.53 -9.88
C HIS A 124 -3.63 -9.33 -9.43
N TYR A 125 -2.36 -9.33 -9.80
CA TYR A 125 -1.54 -8.12 -9.82
C TYR A 125 -1.95 -7.26 -11.01
N GLN A 126 -1.84 -5.95 -10.84
CA GLN A 126 -2.07 -4.98 -11.90
C GLN A 126 -0.87 -4.04 -12.00
N LEU A 127 -0.62 -3.57 -13.22
CA LEU A 127 0.37 -2.55 -13.49
C LEU A 127 -0.37 -1.22 -13.60
N TRP A 128 -0.07 -0.27 -12.72
CA TRP A 128 -0.71 1.05 -12.70
C TRP A 128 0.28 2.15 -13.00
N ASP A 129 -0.15 3.12 -13.80
CA ASP A 129 0.63 4.33 -14.05
C ASP A 129 0.82 5.10 -12.74
N TYR A 130 2.06 5.52 -12.47
CA TYR A 130 2.41 6.19 -11.21
C TYR A 130 1.67 7.51 -11.04
N ASP A 131 1.53 8.30 -12.10
CA ASP A 131 0.84 9.59 -12.03
C ASP A 131 -0.65 9.38 -11.74
N GLN A 132 -1.26 8.36 -12.36
CA GLN A 132 -2.66 7.99 -12.05
C GLN A 132 -2.84 7.61 -10.57
N VAL A 133 -1.91 6.83 -10.00
CA VAL A 133 -1.94 6.47 -8.57
C VAL A 133 -1.73 7.68 -7.68
N ARG A 134 -0.76 8.55 -8.00
CA ARG A 134 -0.48 9.80 -7.28
C ARG A 134 -1.71 10.69 -7.25
N ASP A 135 -2.34 10.92 -8.41
CA ASP A 135 -3.49 11.81 -8.51
C ASP A 135 -4.70 11.23 -7.77
N SER A 136 -4.89 9.91 -7.84
CA SER A 136 -5.91 9.18 -7.07
C SER A 136 -5.71 9.32 -5.55
N ASN A 137 -4.45 9.33 -5.09
CA ASN A 137 -4.07 9.52 -3.68
C ASN A 137 -4.28 10.98 -3.21
N LEU A 138 -3.88 11.96 -4.02
CA LEU A 138 -3.95 13.39 -3.68
C LEU A 138 -5.39 13.95 -3.64
N GLN A 139 -6.34 13.24 -4.25
CA GLN A 139 -7.75 13.65 -4.25
C GLN A 139 -8.61 12.98 -3.16
N LEU A 140 -8.04 12.11 -2.33
CA LEU A 140 -8.75 11.44 -1.24
C LEU A 140 -9.16 12.44 -0.16
N THR A 141 -10.42 12.88 -0.17
CA THR A 141 -10.85 14.04 0.62
C THR A 141 -12.05 13.76 1.51
N ASP A 142 -13.00 12.97 1.01
CA ASP A 142 -14.33 12.84 1.56
C ASP A 142 -14.62 11.40 2.01
N PHE A 143 -15.30 11.27 3.14
CA PHE A 143 -15.90 10.01 3.53
C PHE A 143 -17.16 9.76 2.71
N SER A 144 -17.34 8.54 2.21
CA SER A 144 -18.46 8.19 1.34
C SER A 144 -19.82 8.46 1.99
N PRO A 145 -20.71 9.27 1.38
CA PRO A 145 -22.06 9.50 1.90
C PRO A 145 -22.88 8.21 2.03
N SER A 146 -22.73 7.28 1.09
CA SER A 146 -23.43 5.98 1.17
C SER A 146 -22.95 5.14 2.36
N ARG A 147 -21.66 5.20 2.71
CA ARG A 147 -21.13 4.52 3.91
C ARG A 147 -21.54 5.23 5.21
N ALA A 148 -21.81 6.53 5.15
CA ALA A 148 -22.32 7.26 6.30
C ALA A 148 -23.77 6.90 6.66
N THR A 149 -24.53 6.38 5.69
CA THR A 149 -25.97 6.09 5.85
C THR A 149 -26.32 4.61 5.79
N ASP A 150 -25.35 3.69 5.66
CA ASP A 150 -25.62 2.25 5.52
C ASP A 150 -25.81 1.50 6.85
N GLY A 151 -25.75 2.22 7.98
CA GLY A 151 -25.93 1.67 9.32
C GLY A 151 -24.73 0.87 9.85
N ARG A 152 -23.60 0.83 9.14
CA ARG A 152 -22.38 0.15 9.57
C ARG A 152 -21.44 1.11 10.30
N VAL A 153 -20.57 0.54 11.12
CA VAL A 153 -19.53 1.29 11.84
C VAL A 153 -18.24 1.29 11.04
N TYR A 154 -17.70 2.48 10.78
CA TYR A 154 -16.43 2.68 10.10
C TYR A 154 -15.45 3.41 11.01
N VAL A 155 -14.18 3.01 10.97
CA VAL A 155 -13.09 3.76 11.60
C VAL A 155 -12.68 4.86 10.63
N VAL A 156 -12.93 6.12 11.02
CA VAL A 156 -12.50 7.29 10.26
C VAL A 156 -11.38 7.98 11.04
N PRO A 157 -10.25 8.31 10.39
CA PRO A 157 -9.15 9.03 11.04
C PRO A 157 -9.62 10.34 11.66
N VAL A 158 -8.94 10.78 12.71
CA VAL A 158 -9.11 12.14 13.25
C VAL A 158 -8.80 13.13 12.14
N GLY A 159 -9.71 14.08 11.89
CA GLY A 159 -9.61 15.01 10.75
C GLY A 159 -10.15 14.46 9.42
N GLY A 160 -10.74 13.26 9.42
CA GLY A 160 -11.42 12.68 8.26
C GLY A 160 -10.48 11.99 7.26
N VAL A 161 -11.05 11.59 6.12
CA VAL A 161 -10.33 10.92 5.03
C VAL A 161 -9.17 11.77 4.52
N ARG A 162 -9.40 13.08 4.31
CA ARG A 162 -8.35 14.01 3.88
C ARG A 162 -7.13 13.96 4.79
N ALA A 163 -7.31 14.15 6.10
CA ALA A 163 -6.18 14.22 7.02
C ALA A 163 -5.45 12.87 7.16
N GLY A 164 -6.18 11.75 7.09
CA GLY A 164 -5.61 10.43 7.33
C GLY A 164 -5.06 9.70 6.10
N LEU A 165 -5.55 10.00 4.90
CA LEU A 165 -5.24 9.22 3.68
C LEU A 165 -4.66 10.06 2.53
N CYS A 166 -5.02 11.35 2.43
CA CYS A 166 -4.56 12.20 1.33
C CYS A 166 -3.06 12.44 1.39
N GLY A 167 -2.35 12.17 0.29
CA GLY A 167 -0.90 12.35 0.25
C GLY A 167 -0.14 11.37 1.14
N GLN A 168 -0.80 10.35 1.70
CA GLN A 168 -0.19 9.41 2.64
C GLN A 168 0.17 8.09 1.93
N ALA A 169 1.25 7.48 2.40
CA ALA A 169 1.62 6.11 2.10
C ALA A 169 2.17 5.46 3.37
N LEU A 170 2.08 4.13 3.45
CA LEU A 170 2.58 3.36 4.59
C LEU A 170 3.76 2.51 4.16
N LEU A 171 4.88 2.64 4.86
CA LEU A 171 6.01 1.72 4.78
C LEU A 171 5.93 0.76 5.96
N LEU A 172 5.67 -0.51 5.69
CA LEU A 172 5.57 -1.55 6.71
C LEU A 172 6.90 -2.31 6.76
N THR A 173 7.65 -2.10 7.83
CA THR A 173 8.89 -2.84 8.10
C THR A 173 8.59 -4.00 9.04
N PRO A 174 8.81 -5.26 8.62
CA PRO A 174 8.63 -6.38 9.53
C PRO A 174 9.66 -6.29 10.65
N GLN A 175 9.20 -6.44 11.88
CA GLN A 175 10.08 -6.52 13.03
C GLN A 175 10.81 -7.86 12.99
N ASP A 176 12.12 -7.82 13.18
CA ASP A 176 12.89 -9.03 13.45
C ASP A 176 12.45 -9.55 14.81
N CYS A 177 11.64 -10.60 14.81
CA CYS A 177 11.34 -11.35 16.03
C CYS A 177 12.62 -12.12 16.44
N SER A 178 13.53 -11.45 17.13
CA SER A 178 14.57 -12.12 17.92
C SER A 178 13.94 -12.63 19.22
N HIS A 179 13.55 -13.91 19.22
CA HIS A 179 13.20 -14.68 20.41
C HIS A 179 14.28 -15.72 20.67
#